data_AF-A0A660TB84-F1
#
_entry.id   AF-A0A660TB84-F1
#
_cell.length_a   1.000
_cell.length_b   1.000
_cell.length_c   1.000
_cell.angle_alpha   90.00
_cell.angle_beta   90.00
_cell.angle_gamma   90.00
#
_symmetry.space_group_name_H-M   'P 1'
#
loop_
_entity.id
_entity.type
_entity.pdbx_description
1 polymer ?
#
loop_
_entity_poly.entity_id
_entity_poly.type
_entity_poly.pdbx_seq_one_letter_code
_entity_poly.pdbx_strand_id
1 'polypeptide(L)'
;MATATTEDTEIDIEERINILKKLRETLLKQKERFVTYLDVLEKEERSINEGDIDKLELQIHIEEEIVKEITNFEKVISPLDDLYKRAYPVEEKSIPKLKNSLENIRKSVLKKNKRNRVLLKEKMDAVRHEIKSLKVKHDIPSPYADIGVPTLVDITT
;
A
#
# COMPACT_ATOMS: atom_id res chain seq x y z
N MET A 1 -12.04 2.60 -60.09
CA MET A 1 -12.55 2.25 -58.74
C MET A 1 -11.52 1.37 -58.03
N ALA A 2 -10.41 1.93 -57.56
CA ALA A 2 -9.32 1.16 -56.93
C ALA A 2 -8.52 2.00 -55.91
N THR A 3 -9.20 2.83 -55.12
CA THR A 3 -8.57 3.65 -54.06
C THR A 3 -9.00 3.26 -52.65
N ALA A 4 -10.06 2.45 -52.50
CA ALA A 4 -10.63 2.14 -51.18
C ALA A 4 -9.82 1.13 -50.35
N THR A 5 -9.04 0.23 -50.97
CA THR A 5 -8.36 -0.85 -50.23
C THR A 5 -7.09 -0.42 -49.49
N THR A 6 -6.46 0.68 -49.91
CA THR A 6 -5.24 1.20 -49.26
C THR A 6 -5.53 2.07 -48.05
N GLU A 7 -6.61 2.87 -48.09
CA GLU A 7 -7.02 3.72 -46.96
C GLU A 7 -7.52 2.86 -45.78
N ASP A 8 -8.33 1.82 -46.03
CA ASP A 8 -8.80 0.90 -44.97
C ASP A 8 -7.64 0.15 -44.28
N THR A 9 -6.57 -0.18 -45.01
CA THR A 9 -5.39 -0.83 -44.42
C THR A 9 -4.52 0.12 -43.59
N GLU A 10 -4.43 1.39 -43.97
CA GLU A 10 -3.68 2.39 -43.20
C GLU A 10 -4.41 2.77 -41.92
N ILE A 11 -5.75 2.90 -41.97
CA ILE A 11 -6.59 3.19 -40.80
C ILE A 11 -6.50 2.06 -39.77
N ASP A 12 -6.57 0.80 -40.18
CA ASP A 12 -6.44 -0.37 -39.28
C ASP A 12 -5.03 -0.44 -38.65
N ILE A 13 -3.97 -0.09 -39.39
CA ILE A 13 -2.60 -0.03 -38.84
C ILE A 13 -2.47 1.11 -37.81
N GLU A 14 -3.06 2.28 -38.06
CA GLU A 14 -2.98 3.43 -37.16
C GLU A 14 -3.74 3.20 -35.85
N GLU A 15 -4.94 2.60 -35.92
CA GLU A 15 -5.71 2.19 -34.74
C GLU A 15 -4.94 1.19 -33.88
N ARG A 16 -4.33 0.20 -34.52
CA ARG A 16 -3.48 -0.81 -33.86
C ARG A 16 -2.31 -0.16 -33.14
N ILE A 17 -1.58 0.75 -33.81
CA ILE A 17 -0.45 1.48 -33.21
C ILE A 17 -0.92 2.32 -32.02
N ASN A 18 -2.09 2.95 -32.09
CA ASN A 18 -2.66 3.73 -31.00
C ASN A 18 -3.02 2.87 -29.78
N ILE A 19 -3.62 1.69 -29.99
CA ILE A 19 -3.91 0.75 -28.91
C ILE A 19 -2.61 0.33 -28.21
N LEU A 20 -1.58 -0.01 -28.99
CA LEU A 20 -0.26 -0.38 -28.47
C LEU A 20 0.37 0.73 -27.63
N LYS A 21 0.41 1.96 -28.15
CA LYS A 21 0.95 3.13 -27.45
C LYS A 21 0.22 3.35 -26.13
N LYS A 22 -1.11 3.36 -26.16
CA LYS A 22 -1.95 3.58 -24.98
C LYS A 22 -1.76 2.48 -23.93
N LEU A 23 -1.69 1.21 -24.35
CA LEU A 23 -1.44 0.09 -23.45
C LEU A 23 -0.06 0.21 -22.79
N ARG A 24 0.97 0.51 -23.58
CA ARG A 24 2.34 0.71 -23.10
C ARG A 24 2.44 1.87 -22.11
N GLU A 25 1.85 3.02 -22.43
CA GLU A 25 1.81 4.18 -21.53
C GLU A 25 1.10 3.86 -20.22
N THR A 26 -0.04 3.15 -20.28
CA THR A 26 -0.79 2.78 -19.08
C THR A 26 0.01 1.82 -18.19
N LEU A 27 0.69 0.83 -18.78
CA LEU A 27 1.58 -0.08 -18.06
C LEU A 27 2.77 0.64 -17.42
N LEU A 28 3.34 1.64 -18.09
CA LEU A 28 4.43 2.45 -17.54
C LEU A 28 3.97 3.29 -16.35
N LYS A 29 2.81 3.95 -16.45
CA LYS A 29 2.21 4.70 -15.33
C LYS A 29 1.90 3.78 -14.15
N GLN A 30 1.37 2.59 -14.40
CA GLN A 30 1.15 1.60 -13.34
C GLN A 30 2.46 1.18 -12.66
N LYS A 31 3.53 0.97 -13.44
CA LYS A 31 4.86 0.67 -12.92
C LYS A 31 5.38 1.79 -12.03
N GLU A 32 5.26 3.05 -12.45
CA GLU A 32 5.66 4.21 -11.65
C GLU A 32 4.93 4.23 -10.31
N ARG A 33 3.61 3.96 -10.30
CA ARG A 33 2.85 3.90 -9.04
C ARG A 33 3.29 2.78 -8.11
N PHE A 34 3.63 1.61 -8.64
CA PHE A 34 4.21 0.56 -7.81
C PHE A 34 5.58 0.94 -7.22
N VAL A 35 6.41 1.70 -7.96
CA VAL A 35 7.68 2.22 -7.42
C VAL A 35 7.41 3.23 -6.30
N THR A 36 6.49 4.18 -6.51
CA THR A 36 6.07 5.10 -5.45
C THR A 36 5.53 4.36 -4.22
N TYR A 37 4.78 3.27 -4.44
CA TYR A 37 4.29 2.46 -3.33
C TYR A 37 5.44 1.81 -2.54
N LEU A 38 6.47 1.29 -3.21
CA LEU A 38 7.66 0.77 -2.53
C LEU A 38 8.33 1.83 -1.66
N ASP A 39 8.44 3.06 -2.14
CA ASP A 39 9.02 4.17 -1.37
C ASP A 39 8.19 4.51 -0.13
N VAL A 40 6.86 4.46 -0.25
CA VAL A 40 5.95 4.66 0.89
C VAL A 40 6.11 3.54 1.91
N LEU A 41 6.17 2.28 1.48
CA LEU A 41 6.40 1.13 2.37
C LEU A 41 7.76 1.22 3.08
N GLU A 42 8.79 1.79 2.45
CA GLU A 42 10.09 2.03 3.09
C GLU A 42 10.02 3.11 4.16
N LYS A 43 9.26 4.19 3.91
CA LYS A 43 9.02 5.23 4.91
C LYS A 43 8.18 4.69 6.06
N GLU A 44 7.20 3.86 5.78
CA GLU A 44 6.38 3.17 6.78
C GLU A 44 7.22 2.26 7.67
N GLU A 45 8.13 1.45 7.11
CA GLU A 45 9.05 0.63 7.91
C GLU A 45 9.85 1.48 8.90
N ARG A 46 10.29 2.69 8.50
CA ARG A 46 10.98 3.63 9.40
C ARG A 46 10.05 4.21 10.46
N SER A 47 8.87 4.67 10.08
CA SER A 47 7.89 5.24 11.00
C SER A 47 7.39 4.24 12.04
N ILE A 48 7.20 2.96 11.67
CA ILE A 48 6.89 1.88 12.62
C ILE A 48 8.03 1.69 13.63
N ASN A 49 9.28 1.78 13.17
CA ASN A 49 10.44 1.64 14.06
C ASN A 49 10.58 2.82 15.04
N GLU A 50 10.35 4.04 14.57
CA GLU A 50 10.35 5.28 15.36
C GLU A 50 9.14 5.37 16.31
N GLY A 51 8.05 4.66 16.02
CA GLY A 51 6.80 4.74 16.80
C GLY A 51 6.03 6.04 16.55
N ASP A 52 6.22 6.67 15.40
CA ASP A 52 5.62 7.96 15.03
C ASP A 52 4.22 7.73 14.43
N ILE A 53 3.18 7.90 15.26
CA ILE A 53 1.79 7.63 14.91
C ILE A 53 1.29 8.60 13.84
N ASP A 54 1.62 9.89 13.95
CA ASP A 54 1.16 10.93 13.04
C ASP A 54 1.68 10.67 11.61
N LYS A 55 2.94 10.26 11.48
CA LYS A 55 3.50 9.85 10.18
C LYS A 55 2.84 8.59 9.63
N LEU A 56 2.50 7.63 10.48
CA LEU A 56 1.85 6.38 10.06
C LEU A 56 0.45 6.65 9.50
N GLU A 57 -0.33 7.52 10.13
CA GLU A 57 -1.66 7.90 9.65
C GLU A 57 -1.59 8.57 8.26
N LEU A 58 -0.65 9.48 8.06
CA LEU A 58 -0.40 10.10 6.75
C LEU A 58 0.01 9.06 5.68
N GLN A 59 0.84 8.09 6.06
CA GLN A 59 1.28 7.04 5.13
C GLN A 59 0.14 6.12 4.71
N ILE A 60 -0.79 5.80 5.63
CA ILE A 60 -1.99 5.00 5.31
C ILE A 60 -2.84 5.71 4.25
N HIS A 61 -3.06 7.03 4.40
CA HIS A 61 -3.82 7.78 3.39
C HIS A 61 -3.15 7.75 2.01
N ILE A 62 -1.83 7.95 1.95
CA ILE A 62 -1.08 7.87 0.70
C ILE A 62 -1.14 6.46 0.10
N GLU A 63 -1.04 5.42 0.92
CA GLU A 63 -1.17 4.03 0.48
C GLU A 63 -2.55 3.75 -0.12
N GLU A 64 -3.62 4.21 0.52
CA GLU A 64 -4.99 4.06 -0.01
C GLU A 64 -5.16 4.72 -1.37
N GLU A 65 -4.62 5.93 -1.56
CA GLU A 65 -4.65 6.62 -2.85
C GLU A 65 -3.90 5.85 -3.93
N ILE A 66 -2.68 5.40 -3.63
CA ILE A 66 -1.85 4.64 -4.57
C ILE A 66 -2.53 3.32 -4.96
N VAL A 67 -3.12 2.60 -4.00
CA VAL A 67 -3.85 1.35 -4.27
C VAL A 67 -5.07 1.62 -5.17
N LYS A 68 -5.83 2.69 -4.89
CA LYS A 68 -6.96 3.10 -5.75
C LYS A 68 -6.48 3.37 -7.19
N GLU A 69 -5.39 4.11 -7.36
CA GLU A 69 -4.83 4.37 -8.69
C GLU A 69 -4.36 3.10 -9.40
N ILE A 70 -3.65 2.20 -8.72
CA ILE A 70 -3.21 0.92 -9.28
C ILE A 70 -4.40 0.09 -9.76
N THR A 71 -5.47 0.00 -8.96
CA THR A 71 -6.68 -0.74 -9.37
C THR A 71 -7.41 -0.08 -10.53
N ASN A 72 -7.38 1.25 -10.64
CA ASN A 72 -7.94 1.97 -11.78
C ASN A 72 -7.14 1.68 -13.07
N PHE A 73 -5.80 1.59 -12.98
CA PHE A 73 -5.00 1.16 -14.11
C PHE A 73 -5.31 -0.28 -14.53
N GLU A 74 -5.47 -1.22 -13.58
CA GLU A 74 -5.84 -2.61 -13.90
C GLU A 74 -7.16 -2.69 -14.67
N LYS A 75 -8.16 -1.88 -14.29
CA LYS A 75 -9.46 -1.80 -14.99
C LYS A 75 -9.35 -1.30 -16.43
N VAL A 76 -8.37 -0.45 -16.73
CA VAL A 76 -8.12 0.07 -18.09
C VAL A 76 -7.22 -0.87 -18.89
N ILE A 77 -6.26 -1.51 -18.24
CA ILE A 77 -5.32 -2.44 -18.89
C ILE A 77 -6.03 -3.69 -19.36
N SER A 78 -6.96 -4.27 -18.58
CA SER A 78 -7.68 -5.49 -18.97
C SER A 78 -8.36 -5.37 -20.35
N PRO A 79 -9.24 -4.37 -20.60
CA PRO A 79 -9.87 -4.24 -21.92
C PRO A 79 -8.88 -3.88 -23.03
N LEU A 80 -7.84 -3.08 -22.73
CA LEU A 80 -6.80 -2.76 -23.72
C LEU A 80 -5.96 -3.99 -24.10
N ASP A 81 -5.72 -4.91 -23.17
CA ASP A 81 -4.98 -6.15 -23.42
C ASP A 81 -5.79 -7.10 -24.30
N ASP A 82 -7.11 -7.17 -24.10
CA ASP A 82 -8.00 -7.99 -24.92
C ASP A 82 -8.08 -7.45 -26.36
N LEU A 83 -8.17 -6.12 -26.51
CA LEU A 83 -8.08 -5.46 -27.81
C LEU A 83 -6.73 -5.69 -28.48
N TYR A 84 -5.65 -5.57 -27.73
CA TYR A 84 -4.30 -5.83 -28.22
C TYR A 84 -4.14 -7.26 -28.73
N LYS A 85 -4.54 -8.28 -27.95
CA LYS A 85 -4.48 -9.69 -28.37
C LYS A 85 -5.30 -9.98 -29.62
N ARG A 86 -6.44 -9.31 -29.79
CA ARG A 86 -7.30 -9.46 -30.97
C ARG A 86 -6.70 -8.82 -32.21
N ALA A 87 -6.05 -7.66 -32.05
CA ALA A 87 -5.54 -6.86 -33.16
C ALA A 87 -4.10 -7.24 -33.57
N TYR A 88 -3.36 -7.94 -32.71
CA TYR A 88 -1.97 -8.36 -32.94
C TYR A 88 -1.81 -9.89 -32.79
N PRO A 89 -1.83 -10.64 -33.91
CA PRO A 89 -1.60 -12.09 -33.91
C PRO A 89 -0.17 -12.50 -33.51
N VAL A 90 0.79 -11.59 -33.69
CA VAL A 90 2.19 -11.78 -33.30
C VAL A 90 2.50 -10.80 -32.17
N GLU A 91 2.72 -11.32 -30.97
CA GLU A 91 3.00 -10.49 -29.79
C GLU A 91 4.31 -9.71 -29.97
N GLU A 92 4.24 -8.39 -29.84
CA GLU A 92 5.41 -7.55 -29.74
C GLU A 92 6.17 -7.85 -28.43
N LYS A 93 7.47 -8.15 -28.52
CA LYS A 93 8.31 -8.56 -27.37
C LYS A 93 8.40 -7.52 -26.24
N SER A 94 8.02 -6.27 -26.48
CA SER A 94 8.13 -5.17 -25.51
C SER A 94 7.07 -5.27 -24.39
N ILE A 95 5.83 -5.62 -24.73
CA ILE A 95 4.70 -5.70 -23.79
C ILE A 95 4.88 -6.84 -22.77
N PRO A 96 5.22 -8.09 -23.16
CA PRO A 96 5.47 -9.17 -22.20
C PRO A 96 6.63 -8.87 -21.24
N LYS A 97 7.71 -8.23 -21.73
CA LYS A 97 8.83 -7.81 -20.87
C LYS A 97 8.37 -6.80 -19.81
N LEU A 98 7.54 -5.83 -20.21
CA LEU A 98 7.02 -4.82 -19.29
C LEU A 98 6.09 -5.44 -18.24
N LYS A 99 5.19 -6.35 -18.65
CA LYS A 99 4.33 -7.11 -17.73
C LYS A 99 5.14 -7.95 -16.74
N ASN A 100 6.17 -8.66 -17.20
CA ASN A 100 7.06 -9.42 -16.31
C ASN A 100 7.80 -8.51 -15.31
N SER A 101 8.29 -7.35 -15.76
CA SER A 101 8.89 -6.36 -14.87
C SER A 101 7.89 -5.86 -13.83
N LEU A 102 6.63 -5.62 -14.22
CA LEU A 102 5.56 -5.17 -13.33
C LEU A 102 5.25 -6.23 -12.26
N GLU A 103 5.14 -7.50 -12.68
CA GLU A 103 4.93 -8.63 -11.77
C GLU A 103 6.06 -8.78 -10.73
N ASN A 104 7.31 -8.55 -11.12
CA ASN A 104 8.43 -8.57 -10.18
C ASN A 104 8.35 -7.44 -9.14
N ILE A 105 7.92 -6.24 -9.56
CA ILE A 105 7.74 -5.11 -8.66
C ILE A 105 6.54 -5.37 -7.74
N ARG A 106 5.42 -5.88 -8.27
CA ARG A 106 4.25 -6.29 -7.49
C ARG A 106 4.62 -7.29 -6.38
N LYS A 107 5.43 -8.31 -6.71
CA LYS A 107 5.93 -9.28 -5.72
C LYS A 107 6.78 -8.60 -4.64
N SER A 108 7.60 -7.62 -5.03
CA SER A 108 8.43 -6.86 -4.09
C SER A 108 7.59 -6.01 -3.13
N VAL A 109 6.53 -5.37 -3.64
CA VAL A 109 5.54 -4.62 -2.84
C VAL A 109 4.86 -5.53 -1.82
N LEU A 110 4.34 -6.68 -2.26
CA LEU A 110 3.70 -7.65 -1.38
C LEU A 110 4.65 -8.16 -0.29
N LYS A 111 5.92 -8.40 -0.64
CA LYS A 111 6.95 -8.82 0.32
C LYS A 111 7.22 -7.74 1.37
N LYS A 112 7.37 -6.48 0.97
CA LYS A 112 7.60 -5.36 1.90
C LYS A 112 6.37 -5.10 2.77
N ASN A 113 5.17 -5.04 2.20
CA ASN A 113 3.94 -4.86 2.98
C ASN A 113 3.75 -5.98 4.01
N LYS A 114 4.01 -7.25 3.64
CA LYS A 114 4.01 -8.37 4.59
C LYS A 114 5.02 -8.17 5.72
N ARG A 115 6.21 -7.66 5.42
CA ARG A 115 7.24 -7.36 6.42
C ARG A 115 6.79 -6.23 7.36
N ASN A 116 6.23 -5.15 6.84
CA ASN A 116 5.71 -4.04 7.64
C ASN A 116 4.59 -4.50 8.59
N ARG A 117 3.67 -5.35 8.12
CA ARG A 117 2.63 -5.95 8.97
C ARG A 117 3.19 -6.80 10.12
N VAL A 118 4.24 -7.57 9.86
CA VAL A 118 4.92 -8.36 10.91
C VAL A 118 5.58 -7.42 11.92
N LEU A 119 6.31 -6.41 11.44
CA LEU A 119 6.98 -5.42 12.29
C LEU A 119 5.99 -4.66 13.19
N LEU A 120 4.86 -4.21 12.62
CA LEU A 120 3.81 -3.54 13.37
C LEU A 120 3.24 -4.46 14.46
N LYS A 121 3.02 -5.74 14.15
CA LYS A 121 2.56 -6.73 15.12
C LYS A 121 3.56 -6.91 16.27
N GLU A 122 4.85 -7.05 15.96
CA GLU A 122 5.91 -7.16 16.96
C GLU A 122 5.94 -5.94 17.89
N LYS A 123 5.82 -4.73 17.34
CA LYS A 123 5.74 -3.49 18.13
C LYS A 123 4.49 -3.43 19.00
N MET A 124 3.32 -3.78 18.46
CA MET A 124 2.08 -3.84 19.23
C MET A 124 2.16 -4.86 20.37
N ASP A 125 2.78 -6.02 20.12
CA ASP A 125 2.98 -7.03 21.15
C ASP A 125 3.93 -6.51 22.24
N ALA A 126 5.01 -5.81 21.90
CA ALA A 126 5.89 -5.17 22.88
C ALA A 126 5.15 -4.15 23.75
N VAL A 127 4.37 -3.24 23.15
CA VAL A 127 3.56 -2.26 23.87
C VAL A 127 2.53 -2.95 24.80
N ARG A 128 1.89 -4.04 24.35
CA ARG A 128 0.98 -4.82 25.21
C ARG A 128 1.71 -5.42 26.42
N HIS A 129 2.95 -5.86 26.27
CA HIS A 129 3.75 -6.36 27.39
C HIS A 129 4.13 -5.25 28.37
N GLU A 130 4.49 -4.06 27.87
CA GLU A 130 4.75 -2.88 28.70
C GLU A 130 3.50 -2.44 29.48
N ILE A 131 2.33 -2.39 28.84
CA ILE A 131 1.07 -2.08 29.53
C ILE A 131 0.77 -3.13 30.62
N LYS A 132 1.03 -4.41 30.36
CA LYS A 132 0.85 -5.48 31.34
C LYS A 132 1.82 -5.36 32.53
N SER A 133 3.07 -4.97 32.29
CA SER A 133 4.06 -4.78 33.37
C SER A 133 3.79 -3.53 34.19
N LEU A 134 3.22 -2.49 33.58
CA LEU A 134 2.78 -1.26 34.25
C LEU A 134 1.50 -1.41 35.06
N LYS A 135 0.77 -2.54 34.93
CA LYS A 135 -0.48 -2.78 35.65
C LYS A 135 -0.20 -2.77 37.16
N VAL A 136 -0.48 -1.63 37.78
CA VAL A 136 -0.29 -1.38 39.21
C VAL A 136 -1.01 -2.47 39.98
N LYS A 137 -0.33 -3.06 40.96
CA LYS A 137 -0.96 -3.97 41.92
C LYS A 137 -1.98 -3.15 42.72
N HIS A 138 -3.23 -3.19 42.30
CA HIS A 138 -4.36 -2.54 42.98
C HIS A 138 -4.57 -3.06 44.41
N ASP A 139 -3.90 -4.14 44.79
CA ASP A 139 -3.94 -4.74 46.13
C ASP A 139 -3.03 -4.04 47.15
N ILE A 140 -2.22 -3.06 46.74
CA ILE A 140 -1.42 -2.26 47.67
C ILE A 140 -2.27 -1.02 48.04
N PRO A 141 -2.83 -0.94 49.25
CA PRO A 141 -3.56 0.24 49.67
C PRO A 141 -2.64 1.46 49.58
N SER A 142 -3.15 2.56 49.02
CA SER A 142 -2.33 3.77 48.89
C SER A 142 -1.88 4.22 50.28
N PRO A 143 -0.64 4.75 50.44
CA PRO A 143 -0.19 5.32 51.71
C PRO A 143 -1.06 6.49 52.22
N TYR A 144 -1.92 7.01 51.34
CA TYR A 144 -2.86 8.10 51.60
C TYR A 144 -4.28 7.60 51.86
N ALA A 145 -4.53 6.28 51.83
CA ALA A 145 -5.87 5.72 52.02
C ALA A 145 -6.40 6.01 53.44
N ASP A 146 -5.50 6.15 54.41
CA ASP A 146 -5.84 6.45 55.81
C ASP A 146 -5.82 7.96 56.12
N ILE A 147 -5.41 8.83 55.19
CA ILE A 147 -5.34 10.28 55.41
C ILE A 147 -6.76 10.85 55.26
N GLY A 148 -7.39 11.11 56.40
CA GLY A 148 -8.75 11.66 56.49
C GLY A 148 -9.76 10.74 57.16
N VAL A 149 -9.36 9.55 57.59
CA VAL A 149 -10.20 8.72 58.47
C VAL A 149 -10.19 9.34 59.87
N PRO A 150 -11.31 9.86 60.39
CA PRO A 150 -11.34 10.46 61.72
C PRO A 150 -11.05 9.37 62.76
N THR A 151 -9.92 9.51 63.45
CA THR A 151 -9.64 8.71 64.63
C THR A 151 -10.12 9.49 65.85
N LEU A 152 -10.94 8.85 66.68
CA LEU A 152 -11.38 9.41 67.96
C LEU A 152 -10.14 9.62 68.83
N VAL A 153 -9.79 10.89 69.07
CA VAL A 153 -8.78 11.29 70.04
C VAL A 153 -9.51 11.64 71.33
N ASP A 154 -9.42 10.79 72.34
CA ASP A 154 -9.93 11.10 73.67
C ASP A 154 -9.08 12.19 74.31
N ILE A 155 -9.64 13.40 74.41
CA ILE A 155 -9.04 14.51 75.14
C ILE A 155 -9.56 14.54 76.58
N THR A 156 -9.16 13.58 77.39
CA THR A 156 -9.34 13.65 78.85
C THR A 156 -7.99 13.94 79.51
N THR A 157 -7.74 15.22 79.78
CA THR A 157 -6.72 15.71 80.72
C THR A 157 -7.25 16.97 81.40
#